data_AF-A0A101IPC3-F1
#
_entry.id   AF-A0A101IPC3-F1
#
_cell.length_a   1.000
_cell.length_b   1.000
_cell.length_c   1.000
_cell.angle_alpha   90.00
_cell.angle_beta   90.00
_cell.angle_gamma   90.00
#
_symmetry.space_group_name_H-M   'P 1'
#
loop_
_entity.id
_entity.type
_entity.pdbx_description
1 polymer ?
#
loop_
_entity_poly.entity_id
_entity_poly.type
_entity_poly.pdbx_seq_one_letter_code
_entity_poly.pdbx_strand_id
1 'polypeptide(L)'
;MSKINFAKEENQIPRWRKIVDHAQACVNLFNNEPYKIKKDFRHPFFYIIFEALDKRGIVRTLSYNCFSESEQESVAIKLYEHFGVDIEEVTE
;
A
#
# COMPACT_ATOMS: atom_id res chain seq x y z
N MET A 1 -0.59 -41.55 -4.87
CA MET A 1 0.09 -40.23 -4.85
C MET A 1 -0.69 -39.29 -5.77
N SER A 2 -1.68 -38.59 -5.23
CA SER A 2 -2.51 -37.68 -6.04
C SER A 2 -1.70 -36.41 -6.33
N LYS A 3 -1.55 -36.07 -7.61
CA LYS A 3 -0.97 -34.81 -8.06
C LYS A 3 -1.84 -33.67 -7.55
N ILE A 4 -1.29 -32.81 -6.70
CA ILE A 4 -1.97 -31.59 -6.26
C ILE A 4 -2.09 -30.69 -7.50
N ASN A 5 -3.30 -30.57 -8.02
CA ASN A 5 -3.63 -29.60 -9.05
C ASN A 5 -3.62 -28.21 -8.39
N PHE A 6 -2.66 -27.36 -8.76
CA PHE A 6 -2.67 -25.92 -8.46
C PHE A 6 -3.71 -25.14 -9.29
N ALA A 7 -4.56 -25.85 -10.04
CA ALA A 7 -5.66 -25.26 -10.81
C ALA A 7 -6.82 -24.91 -9.87
N LYS A 8 -6.67 -23.80 -9.13
CA LYS A 8 -7.75 -22.92 -8.62
C LYS A 8 -7.17 -21.70 -7.89
N GLU A 9 -6.47 -20.83 -8.62
CA GLU A 9 -6.21 -19.45 -8.19
C GLU A 9 -7.40 -18.52 -8.48
N GLU A 10 -8.63 -19.03 -8.53
CA GLU A 10 -9.85 -18.27 -8.88
C GLU A 10 -10.38 -17.37 -7.75
N ASN A 11 -9.66 -17.23 -6.63
CA ASN A 11 -10.05 -16.39 -5.48
C ASN A 11 -8.86 -15.60 -4.88
N GLN A 12 -7.84 -15.26 -5.67
CA GLN A 12 -6.76 -14.41 -5.14
C GLN A 12 -7.24 -12.97 -4.98
N ILE A 13 -7.45 -12.55 -3.74
CA ILE A 13 -7.64 -11.14 -3.39
C ILE A 13 -6.47 -10.35 -3.97
N PRO A 14 -6.72 -9.33 -4.82
CA PRO A 14 -5.66 -8.51 -5.40
C PRO A 14 -4.73 -7.95 -4.34
N ARG A 15 -3.43 -7.90 -4.62
CA ARG A 15 -2.43 -7.45 -3.63
C ARG A 15 -2.68 -6.01 -3.16
N TRP A 16 -3.09 -5.12 -4.06
CA TRP A 16 -3.49 -3.75 -3.70
C TRP A 16 -4.59 -3.73 -2.62
N ARG A 17 -5.53 -4.68 -2.66
CA ARG A 17 -6.64 -4.74 -1.71
C ARG A 17 -6.13 -5.05 -0.30
N LYS A 18 -5.18 -5.97 -0.18
CA LYS A 18 -4.53 -6.29 1.09
C LYS A 18 -3.78 -5.09 1.68
N ILE A 19 -3.15 -4.27 0.83
CA ILE A 19 -2.46 -3.05 1.24
C ILE A 19 -3.45 -2.00 1.76
N VAL A 20 -4.54 -1.75 1.02
CA VAL A 20 -5.60 -0.83 1.44
C VAL A 20 -6.23 -1.27 2.77
N ASP A 21 -6.58 -2.56 2.90
CA ASP A 21 -7.19 -3.09 4.12
C ASP A 21 -6.24 -2.95 5.33
N HIS A 22 -4.93 -3.18 5.15
CA HIS A 22 -3.94 -3.01 6.21
C HIS A 22 -3.76 -1.53 6.59
N ALA A 23 -3.65 -0.63 5.62
CA ALA A 23 -3.58 0.81 5.87
C ALA A 23 -4.81 1.30 6.66
N GLN A 24 -6.01 0.84 6.28
CA GLN A 24 -7.24 1.19 6.98
C GLN A 24 -7.28 0.66 8.41
N ALA A 25 -6.83 -0.58 8.62
CA ALA A 25 -6.74 -1.17 9.95
C ALA A 25 -5.81 -0.36 10.86
N CYS A 26 -4.64 0.07 10.35
CA CYS A 26 -3.72 0.91 11.10
C CYS A 26 -4.32 2.29 11.43
N VAL A 27 -4.97 2.93 10.46
CA VAL A 27 -5.68 4.21 10.66
C VAL A 27 -6.70 4.09 11.78
N ASN A 28 -7.52 3.04 11.77
CA ASN A 28 -8.56 2.82 12.77
C ASN A 28 -8.00 2.47 14.15
N LEU A 29 -7.04 1.53 14.21
CA LEU A 29 -6.52 1.00 15.47
C LEU A 29 -5.81 2.07 16.29
N PHE A 30 -5.05 2.95 15.62
CA PHE A 30 -4.28 3.99 16.28
C PHE A 30 -4.98 5.35 16.26
N ASN A 31 -6.15 5.43 15.63
CA ASN A 31 -6.88 6.68 15.37
C ASN A 31 -5.94 7.72 14.76
N ASN A 32 -5.24 7.29 13.70
CA ASN A 32 -4.33 8.14 12.94
C ASN A 32 -5.10 8.86 11.85
N GLU A 33 -4.60 10.01 11.43
CA GLU A 33 -5.12 10.77 10.31
C GLU A 33 -4.25 10.48 9.07
N PRO A 34 -4.80 9.86 8.01
CA PRO A 34 -4.09 9.71 6.73
C PRO A 34 -3.59 11.06 6.24
N TYR A 35 -2.32 11.12 5.85
CA TYR A 35 -1.69 12.39 5.48
C TYR A 35 -1.13 12.39 4.07
N LYS A 36 -0.47 11.30 3.63
CA LYS A 36 0.26 11.30 2.36
C LYS A 36 0.56 9.88 1.85
N ILE A 37 0.62 9.73 0.53
CA ILE A 37 1.17 8.54 -0.14
C ILE A 37 2.44 8.96 -0.87
N LYS A 38 3.54 8.22 -0.70
CA LYS A 38 4.79 8.44 -1.44
C LYS A 38 5.11 7.23 -2.32
N LYS A 39 5.43 7.48 -3.58
CA LYS A 39 6.03 6.51 -4.50
C LYS A 39 7.55 6.65 -4.41
N ASP A 40 8.22 5.70 -3.78
CA ASP A 40 9.69 5.70 -3.62
C ASP A 40 10.31 4.73 -4.63
N PHE A 41 11.12 5.28 -5.55
CA PHE A 41 11.73 4.58 -6.68
C PHE A 41 13.21 4.31 -6.41
N ARG A 42 13.50 3.26 -5.64
CA ARG A 42 14.88 2.81 -5.38
C ARG A 42 15.22 1.60 -6.22
N HIS A 43 15.52 1.80 -7.50
CA HIS A 43 15.80 0.69 -8.42
C HIS A 43 16.80 -0.32 -7.79
N PRO A 44 16.51 -1.64 -7.80
CA PRO A 44 15.44 -2.34 -8.52
C PRO A 44 14.11 -2.49 -7.76
N PHE A 45 13.93 -1.78 -6.64
CA PHE A 45 12.77 -1.90 -5.77
C PHE A 45 11.78 -0.75 -5.95
N PHE A 46 10.49 -1.08 -5.90
CA PHE A 46 9.40 -0.13 -5.95
C PHE A 46 8.68 -0.14 -4.60
N TYR A 47 8.54 1.00 -3.94
CA TYR A 47 7.87 1.08 -2.65
C TYR A 47 6.73 2.10 -2.66
N ILE A 48 5.65 1.76 -1.96
CA ILE A 48 4.63 2.70 -1.53
C ILE A 48 4.79 2.96 -0.05
N ILE A 49 4.95 4.22 0.33
CA ILE A 49 4.95 4.66 1.72
C ILE A 49 3.64 5.37 1.99
N PHE A 50 2.83 4.81 2.88
CA PHE A 50 1.63 5.45 3.40
C PHE A 50 1.95 6.14 4.72
N GLU A 51 1.74 7.45 4.79
CA GLU A 51 1.99 8.26 5.97
C GLU A 51 0.67 8.65 6.62
N ALA A 52 0.60 8.49 7.93
CA ALA A 52 -0.51 8.94 8.75
C ALA A 52 0.03 9.63 10.02
N LEU A 53 -0.69 10.62 10.55
CA LEU A 53 -0.35 11.33 11.76
C LEU A 53 -1.04 10.69 12.96
N ASP A 54 -0.32 10.44 14.04
CA ASP A 54 -0.96 10.08 15.31
C ASP A 54 -1.55 11.32 16.02
N LYS A 55 -2.29 11.10 17.11
CA LYS A 55 -2.92 12.19 17.90
C LYS A 55 -1.95 13.23 18.44
N ARG A 56 -0.64 12.95 18.44
CA ARG A 56 0.42 13.86 18.90
C ARG A 56 1.09 14.58 17.72
N GLY A 57 0.61 14.38 16.49
CA GLY A 57 1.19 14.92 15.27
C GLY A 57 2.45 14.20 14.82
N ILE A 58 2.72 12.98 15.32
CA ILE A 58 3.90 12.22 14.92
C ILE A 58 3.56 11.42 13.66
N VAL A 59 4.43 11.50 12.65
CA VAL A 59 4.29 10.73 11.40
C VAL A 59 4.56 9.25 11.65
N ARG A 60 3.60 8.41 11.25
CA ARG A 60 3.69 6.96 11.18
C ARG A 60 3.74 6.55 9.72
N THR A 61 4.74 5.75 9.37
CA THR A 61 4.97 5.29 8.01
C THR A 61 4.66 3.79 7.89
N LEU A 62 3.96 3.42 6.82
CA LEU A 62 3.77 2.03 6.40
C LEU A 62 4.34 1.86 5.01
N SER A 63 5.37 1.03 4.87
CA SER A 63 6.02 0.79 3.59
C SER A 63 5.61 -0.56 3.00
N TYR A 64 5.20 -0.55 1.73
CA TYR A 64 4.78 -1.73 0.98
C TYR A 64 5.66 -1.89 -0.25
N ASN A 65 6.24 -3.08 -0.41
CA ASN A 65 7.00 -3.42 -1.61
C ASN A 65 6.04 -3.72 -2.77
N CYS A 66 6.33 -3.19 -3.94
CA CYS A 66 5.67 -3.47 -5.21
C CYS A 66 6.66 -4.19 -6.14
N PHE A 67 6.18 -5.22 -6.84
CA PHE A 67 6.97 -6.03 -7.76
C PHE A 67 7.30 -5.30 -9.07
N SER A 68 6.55 -4.25 -9.40
CA SER A 68 6.75 -3.42 -10.59
C SER A 68 6.27 -2.00 -10.37
N GLU A 69 6.75 -1.09 -11.22
CA GLU A 69 6.25 0.29 -11.32
C GLU A 69 4.74 0.34 -11.61
N SER A 70 4.24 -0.52 -12.49
CA SER A 70 2.79 -0.59 -12.78
C SER A 70 1.97 -1.02 -11.56
N GLU A 71 2.50 -1.94 -10.74
CA GLU A 71 1.84 -2.31 -9.48
C GLU A 71 1.88 -1.15 -8.48
N GLN A 72 3.02 -0.47 -8.35
CA GLN A 72 3.18 0.70 -7.50
C GLN A 72 2.16 1.79 -7.85
N GLU A 73 2.02 2.10 -9.14
CA GLU A 73 1.03 3.07 -9.62
C GLU A 73 -0.40 2.65 -9.27
N SER A 74 -0.76 1.39 -9.53
CA SER A 74 -2.09 0.88 -9.22
C SER A 74 -2.39 0.95 -7.72
N VAL A 75 -1.43 0.61 -6.86
CA VAL A 75 -1.58 0.68 -5.40
C VAL A 75 -1.70 2.14 -4.93
N ALA A 76 -0.91 3.06 -5.47
CA ALA A 76 -0.98 4.48 -5.13
C ALA A 76 -2.36 5.05 -5.44
N ILE A 77 -2.88 4.79 -6.65
CA ILE A 77 -4.22 5.22 -7.07
C ILE A 77 -5.29 4.63 -6.15
N LYS A 78 -5.20 3.34 -5.80
CA LYS A 78 -6.19 2.69 -4.91
C LYS A 78 -6.17 3.24 -3.49
N LEU A 79 -5.00 3.61 -2.97
CA LEU A 79 -4.89 4.29 -1.69
C LEU A 79 -5.45 5.72 -1.76
N TYR A 80 -5.19 6.45 -2.86
CA TYR A 80 -5.77 7.77 -3.10
C TYR A 80 -7.29 7.73 -3.17
N GLU A 81 -7.86 6.82 -3.96
CA GLU A 81 -9.31 6.63 -4.06
C GLU A 81 -9.97 6.33 -2.70
N HIS A 82 -9.26 5.63 -1.82
CA HIS A 82 -9.77 5.19 -0.53
C HIS A 82 -9.62 6.24 0.58
N PHE A 83 -8.49 6.94 0.64
CA PHE A 83 -8.17 7.89 1.73
C PHE A 83 -8.26 9.36 1.32
N GLY A 84 -8.28 9.68 0.02
CA GLY A 84 -8.32 11.05 -0.49
C GLY A 84 -7.07 11.88 -0.19
N VAL A 85 -5.90 11.24 -0.04
CA VAL A 85 -4.63 11.90 0.32
C VAL A 85 -3.68 11.99 -0.88
N ASP A 86 -2.90 13.07 -0.93
CA ASP A 86 -2.01 13.35 -2.05
C ASP A 86 -0.95 12.26 -2.30
N ILE A 87 -0.64 12.05 -3.58
CA ILE A 87 0.43 11.17 -4.06
C ILE A 87 1.65 12.03 -4.41
N GLU A 88 2.78 11.74 -3.76
CA GLU A 88 4.08 12.37 -4.01
C GLU A 88 5.04 11.35 -4.65
N GLU A 89 5.79 11.78 -5.66
CA GLU A 89 6.86 10.97 -6.26
C GLU A 89 8.20 11.37 -5.67
N VAL A 90 8.92 10.39 -5.13
CA VAL A 90 10.27 10.59 -4.61
C VAL A 90 11.24 9.98 -5.62
N THR A 91 11.81 10.86 -6.45
CA THR A 91 12.95 10.55 -7.32
C THR A 91 14.21 11.04 -6.62
N GLU A 92 15.11 10.12 -6.24
CA GLU A 92 16.47 10.50 -5.79
C GLU A 92 17.26 11.22 -6.89
#